data_AF-A0A2S6Q1D1-F1
#
_entry.id   AF-A0A2S6Q1D1-F1
#
_cell.length_a   1.000
_cell.length_b   1.000
_cell.length_c   1.000
_cell.angle_alpha   90.00
_cell.angle_beta   90.00
_cell.angle_gamma   90.00
#
_symmetry.space_group_name_H-M   'P 1'
#
loop_
_entity.id
_entity.type
_entity.pdbx_description
1 polymer ?
#
loop_
_entity_poly.entity_id
_entity_poly.type
_entity_poly.pdbx_seq_one_letter_code
_entity_poly.pdbx_strand_id
1 'polypeptide(L)' 'MSGPFDPGPEGRATHLVLENTAGQLSLWPVWREIPAGWSVRFGPAPHEACAAALVPPGRA' A
#
# COMPACT_ATOMS: atom_id res chain seq x y z
N MET A 1 -1.00 1.24 -18.37
CA MET A 1 -0.63 2.29 -17.40
C MET A 1 0.44 1.69 -16.49
N SER A 2 1.55 2.40 -16.27
CA SER A 2 2.71 1.91 -15.50
C SER A 2 3.18 3.01 -14.53
N GLY A 3 2.23 3.59 -13.81
CA GLY A 3 2.48 4.52 -12.74
C GLY A 3 3.09 3.83 -11.52
N PRO A 4 3.69 4.58 -10.59
CA PRO A 4 4.36 4.03 -9.41
C PRO A 4 3.41 3.37 -8.40
N PHE A 5 2.09 3.55 -8.57
CA PHE A 5 1.04 2.97 -7.73
C PHE A 5 0.19 1.94 -8.48
N ASP A 6 0.50 1.67 -9.76
CA ASP A 6 -0.19 0.65 -10.55
C ASP A 6 0.25 -0.76 -10.11
N PRO A 7 -0.57 -1.80 -10.41
CA PRO A 7 -0.20 -3.18 -10.13
C PRO A 7 1.17 -3.56 -10.70
N GLY A 8 2.02 -4.13 -9.84
CA GLY A 8 3.28 -4.72 -10.25
C GLY A 8 3.08 -6.10 -10.90
N PRO A 9 4.17 -6.83 -11.18
CA PRO A 9 4.09 -8.22 -11.61
C PRO A 9 3.26 -9.04 -10.61
N GLU A 10 2.33 -9.85 -11.12
CA GLU A 10 1.44 -10.68 -10.31
C GLU A 10 2.23 -11.52 -9.29
N GLY A 11 1.71 -11.59 -8.06
CA GLY A 11 2.33 -12.32 -6.96
C GLY A 11 3.61 -11.69 -6.40
N ARG A 12 4.10 -10.56 -6.95
CA ARG A 12 5.32 -9.91 -6.46
C ARG A 12 5.01 -8.83 -5.43
N ALA A 13 5.69 -8.90 -4.29
CA ALA A 13 5.64 -7.86 -3.28
C ALA A 13 6.24 -6.55 -3.79
N THR A 14 5.38 -5.62 -4.18
CA THR A 14 5.75 -4.35 -4.83
C THR A 14 5.19 -3.13 -4.10
N HIS A 15 4.26 -3.34 -3.17
CA HIS A 15 3.54 -2.28 -2.48
C HIS A 15 3.56 -2.45 -0.96
N LEU A 16 3.33 -1.34 -0.28
CA LEU A 16 3.15 -1.16 1.15
C LEU A 16 1.82 -0.44 1.36
N VAL A 17 1.23 -0.62 2.53
CA VAL A 17 0.22 0.30 3.06
C VAL A 17 0.89 1.12 4.13
N LEU A 18 0.96 2.42 3.91
CA LEU A 18 1.41 3.37 4.89
C LEU A 18 0.22 3.92 5.66
N GLU A 19 0.43 4.23 6.93
CA GLU A 19 -0.49 4.95 7.79
C GLU A 19 0.20 6.20 8.33
N ASN A 20 -0.50 7.34 8.35
CA ASN A 20 -0.01 8.56 8.99
C ASN A 20 -0.60 8.75 10.39
N THR A 21 -0.12 9.77 11.10
CA THR A 21 -0.60 10.12 12.45
C THR A 21 -2.07 10.54 12.50
N ALA A 22 -2.68 10.89 11.37
CA ALA A 22 -4.10 11.21 11.24
C ALA A 22 -4.97 9.97 10.93
N GLY A 23 -4.40 8.77 10.90
CA GLY A 23 -5.09 7.51 10.59
C GLY A 23 -5.45 7.34 9.11
N GLN A 24 -4.84 8.14 8.22
CA GLN A 24 -5.04 7.99 6.79
C GLN A 24 -4.15 6.89 6.24
N LEU A 25 -4.70 6.08 5.35
CA LEU A 25 -3.97 5.01 4.68
C LEU A 25 -3.59 5.41 3.26
N SER A 26 -2.39 5.02 2.82
CA SER A 26 -1.91 5.25 1.46
C SER A 26 -1.22 4.01 0.91
N LEU A 27 -1.50 3.68 -0.35
CA LEU A 27 -0.75 2.67 -1.08
C LEU A 27 0.58 3.27 -1.51
N TRP A 28 1.69 2.58 -1.22
CA TRP A 28 3.02 3.10 -1.50
C TRP A 28 3.92 2.05 -2.15
N PRO A 29 4.65 2.38 -3.21
CA PRO A 29 5.63 1.45 -3.80
C PRO A 29 6.81 1.20 -2.86
N VAL A 30 7.22 -0.06 -2.75
CA VAL A 30 8.33 -0.49 -1.86
C VAL A 30 9.69 0.13 -2.21
N TRP A 31 9.87 0.57 -3.46
CA TRP A 31 11.13 1.11 -3.97
C TRP A 31 11.26 2.63 -3.76
N ARG A 32 10.22 3.29 -3.24
CA ARG A 32 10.23 4.73 -2.95
C ARG A 32 10.44 4.95 -1.47
N GLU A 33 11.20 5.98 -1.13
CA GLU A 33 11.37 6.40 0.26
C GLU A 33 10.02 6.73 0.91
N ILE A 34 9.89 6.36 2.17
CA ILE A 34 8.68 6.62 2.96
C ILE A 34 8.74 8.08 3.44
N PRO A 35 7.72 8.91 3.16
CA PRO A 35 7.70 10.29 3.63
C PRO A 35 7.69 10.37 5.17
N ALA A 36 8.29 11.44 5.72
CA ALA A 36 8.23 11.69 7.16
C ALA A 36 6.78 11.77 7.66
N GLY A 37 6.51 11.19 8.84
CA GLY A 37 5.17 11.14 9.43
C GLY A 37 4.28 10.00 8.91
N TRP A 38 4.78 9.17 8.00
CA TRP A 38 4.14 7.92 7.57
C TRP A 38 4.90 6.71 8.10
N SER A 39 4.17 5.66 8.46
CA SER A 39 4.72 4.39 8.96
C SER A 39 4.13 3.22 8.19
N VAL A 40 4.89 2.13 8.04
CA VAL A 40 4.40 0.92 7.37
C VAL A 40 3.40 0.21 8.27
N ARG A 41 2.15 0.09 7.81
CA ARG A 41 1.08 -0.65 8.48
C ARG A 41 0.94 -2.07 7.93
N PHE A 42 1.16 -2.26 6.63
CA PHE A 42 1.05 -3.56 5.97
C PHE A 42 2.01 -3.68 4.78
N GLY A 43 2.45 -4.91 4.49
CA GLY A 43 3.40 -5.22 3.43
C GLY A 43 4.87 -5.24 3.89
N PRO A 44 5.84 -5.47 2.98
CA PRO A 44 5.69 -5.57 1.51
C PRO A 44 4.75 -6.70 1.08
N ALA A 45 3.82 -6.42 0.16
CA ALA A 45 2.89 -7.42 -0.38
C ALA A 45 2.52 -7.13 -1.85
N PRO A 46 1.90 -8.09 -2.56
CA PRO A 46 1.32 -7.84 -3.88
C PRO A 46 0.30 -6.70 -3.84
N HIS A 47 0.12 -6.04 -4.99
CA HIS A 47 -0.79 -4.90 -5.10
C HIS A 47 -2.21 -5.27 -4.62
N GLU A 48 -2.76 -6.44 -5.02
CA GLU A 48 -4.10 -6.86 -4.58
C GLU A 48 -4.22 -6.99 -3.05
N ALA A 49 -3.19 -7.49 -2.37
CA ALA A 49 -3.20 -7.67 -0.93
C ALA A 49 -3.16 -6.31 -0.19
N CYS A 50 -2.34 -5.37 -0.66
CA CYS A 50 -2.30 -4.03 -0.09
C CYS A 50 -3.60 -3.25 -0.39
N ALA A 51 -4.18 -3.40 -1.58
CA ALA A 51 -5.44 -2.78 -1.95
C ALA A 51 -6.61 -3.30 -1.09
N ALA A 52 -6.65 -4.59 -0.79
CA ALA A 52 -7.62 -5.17 0.14
C ALA A 52 -7.48 -4.61 1.56
N ALA A 53 -6.25 -4.34 2.02
CA ALA A 53 -6.00 -3.76 3.34
C ALA A 53 -6.41 -2.28 3.48
N LEU A 54 -6.63 -1.57 2.36
CA LEU A 54 -7.18 -0.21 2.35
C LEU A 54 -8.70 -0.17 2.57
N VAL A 55 -9.40 -1.25 2.23
CA VAL A 55 -10.85 -1.34 2.40
C VAL A 55 -11.14 -1.87 3.81
N PRO A 56 -11.88 -1.15 4.66
CA PRO A 56 -12.29 -1.70 5.95
C PRO A 56 -13.15 -2.95 5.72
N PRO A 57 -12.93 -4.05 6.46
CA PRO A 57 -13.73 -5.26 6.32
C PRO A 57 -15.16 -4.95 6.77
N GLY A 58 -16.07 -4.71 5.83
CA GLY A 58 -17.49 -4.47 6.17
C GLY A 58 -18.24 -3.52 5.25
N ARG A 59 -18.26 -3.80 3.93
CA ARG A 59 -19.34 -3.34 3.04
C ARG A 59 -19.83 -4.52 2.19
N ALA A 60 -20.62 -5.38 2.83
CA ALA A 60 -21.64 -6.18 2.16
C ALA A 60 -22.97 -5.41 2.22
#